data_AF-A0A7C0Z2V8-F1
#
_entry.id   AF-A0A7C0Z2V8-F1
#
_cell.length_a   1.000
_cell.length_b   1.000
_cell.length_c   1.000
_cell.angle_alpha   90.00
_cell.angle_beta   90.00
_cell.angle_gamma   90.00
#
_symmetry.space_group_name_H-M   'P 1'
#
loop_
_entity.id
_entity.type
_entity.pdbx_description
1 polymer ?
#
loop_
_entity_poly.entity_id
_entity_poly.type
_entity_poly.pdbx_seq_one_letter_code
_entity_poly.pdbx_strand_id
1 'polypeptide(L)' 'MRRSYLTRENIDAKCRSWLERIRPFYYERRNLAFDPRSSALLIIDMQRYFAHASGRSFLPATEAIIPRIRAILDGFR' A
#
# COMPACT_ATOMS: atom_id res chain seq x y z
N MET A 1 -8.42 9.61 -19.23
CA MET A 1 -7.58 8.63 -18.52
C MET A 1 -7.13 9.26 -17.20
N ARG A 2 -7.46 8.70 -16.03
CA ARG A 2 -6.94 9.22 -14.74
C ARG A 2 -5.44 8.93 -14.70
N ARG A 3 -4.59 9.96 -14.60
CA ARG A 3 -3.15 9.77 -14.39
C ARG A 3 -2.93 9.17 -13.01
N SER A 4 -2.05 8.18 -12.91
CA SER A 4 -1.68 7.64 -11.60
C SER A 4 -0.94 8.70 -10.80
N TYR A 5 -1.44 9.02 -9.61
CA TYR A 5 -0.67 9.82 -8.66
C TYR A 5 0.44 8.99 -8.00
N LEU A 6 0.49 7.67 -8.20
CA LEU A 6 1.49 6.79 -7.62
C LEU A 6 2.05 5.85 -8.68
N THR A 7 3.36 5.87 -8.89
CA THR A 7 4.05 5.03 -9.88
C THR A 7 5.20 4.28 -9.21
N ARG A 8 5.79 3.31 -9.90
CA ARG A 8 6.93 2.56 -9.36
C ARG A 8 8.14 3.46 -9.09
N GLU A 9 8.28 4.53 -9.86
CA GLU A 9 9.38 5.47 -9.78
C GLU A 9 9.20 6.47 -8.62
N ASN A 10 7.95 6.84 -8.30
CA ASN A 10 7.68 7.90 -7.32
C ASN A 10 7.15 7.41 -5.96
N ILE A 11 6.78 6.13 -5.83
CA ILE A 11 6.13 5.59 -4.62
C ILE A 11 6.96 5.83 -3.36
N ASP A 12 8.29 5.68 -3.42
CA ASP A 12 9.15 5.92 -2.25
C ASP A 12 9.21 7.38 -1.84
N ALA A 13 9.38 8.28 -2.82
CA ALA A 13 9.42 9.71 -2.57
C ALA A 13 8.08 10.21 -2.02
N LYS A 14 6.96 9.72 -2.57
CA LYS A 14 5.62 10.08 -2.11
C LYS A 14 5.31 9.53 -0.73
N CYS A 15 5.62 8.26 -0.45
CA CYS A 15 5.45 7.69 0.88
C CYS A 15 6.22 8.48 1.94
N ARG A 16 7.49 8.83 1.70
CA ARG A 16 8.26 9.69 2.61
C ARG A 16 7.61 11.05 2.82
N SER A 17 7.22 11.73 1.75
CA SER A 17 6.55 13.04 1.83
C SER A 17 5.23 12.96 2.60
N TRP A 18 4.44 11.90 2.40
CA TRP A 18 3.19 11.69 3.13
C TRP A 18 3.44 11.42 4.61
N LEU A 19 4.42 10.58 4.94
CA LEU A 19 4.81 10.30 6.32
C LEU A 19 5.25 11.56 7.05
N GLU A 20 6.11 12.39 6.45
CA GLU A 20 6.51 13.68 7.03
C GLU A 20 5.30 14.61 7.23
N ARG A 21 4.35 14.63 6.29
CA ARG A 21 3.15 15.47 6.39
C ARG A 21 2.22 15.05 7.53
N ILE A 22 2.13 13.76 7.83
CA ILE A 22 1.27 13.26 8.92
C ILE A 22 1.99 13.20 10.27
N ARG A 23 3.34 13.29 10.27
CA ARG A 23 4.17 13.19 11.48
C ARG A 23 3.73 14.11 12.63
N PRO A 24 3.34 15.37 12.42
CA PRO A 24 2.87 16.23 13.51
C PRO A 24 1.57 15.77 14.17
N PHE A 25 0.79 14.95 13.47
CA PHE A 25 -0.50 14.42 13.95
C PHE A 25 -0.38 12.97 14.44
N TYR A 26 0.80 12.36 14.30
CA TYR A 26 1.05 10.99 14.70
C TYR A 26 1.53 10.95 16.14
N TYR A 27 0.73 10.35 17.02
CA TYR A 27 1.15 9.99 18.36
C TYR A 27 1.71 8.58 18.34
N GLU A 28 2.99 8.44 18.68
CA GLU A 28 3.65 7.15 18.75
C GLU A 28 2.95 6.26 19.79
N ARG A 29 2.40 5.13 19.31
CA ARG A 29 1.83 4.11 20.19
C ARG A 29 2.98 3.30 20.77
N ARG A 30 3.55 3.77 21.88
CA ARG A 30 4.69 3.13 22.57
C ARG A 30 4.51 1.64 22.88
N ASN A 31 3.27 1.17 22.94
CA ASN A 31 2.93 -0.22 23.28
C ASN A 31 2.49 -1.06 22.06
N LEU A 32 2.57 -0.53 20.84
CA LEU A 32 2.25 -1.28 19.62
C LEU A 32 3.53 -1.89 19.05
N ALA A 33 3.89 -3.08 19.52
CA ALA A 33 4.93 -3.91 18.91
C ALA A 33 4.32 -4.84 17.86
N PHE A 34 4.95 -4.95 16.70
CA PHE A 34 4.52 -5.91 15.68
C PHE A 34 5.02 -7.31 16.04
N ASP A 35 4.10 -8.27 16.19
CA ASP A 35 4.40 -9.70 16.33
C ASP A 35 3.75 -10.46 15.16
N PRO A 36 4.53 -11.01 14.21
CA PRO A 36 4.00 -11.78 13.08
C PRO A 36 3.14 -12.97 13.52
N ARG A 37 3.45 -13.60 14.65
CA ARG A 37 2.72 -14.79 15.15
C ARG A 37 1.34 -14.45 15.71
N SER A 38 1.16 -13.20 16.10
CA SER A 38 -0.08 -12.66 16.66
C SER A 38 -0.78 -11.69 15.70
N SER A 39 -0.45 -11.75 14.40
CA SER A 39 -0.93 -10.85 13.37
C SER A 39 -1.51 -11.61 12.18
N ALA A 40 -2.37 -10.97 11.41
CA ALA A 40 -2.89 -11.47 10.14
C ALA A 40 -2.71 -10.41 9.05
N LEU A 41 -2.46 -10.85 7.82
CA LEU A 41 -2.42 -9.99 6.64
C LEU A 41 -3.79 -9.96 5.97
N LEU A 42 -4.40 -8.77 5.90
CA LEU A 42 -5.64 -8.54 5.17
C LEU A 42 -5.36 -7.76 3.88
N ILE A 43 -5.66 -8.37 2.72
CA ILE A 43 -5.54 -7.74 1.40
C ILE A 43 -6.94 -7.42 0.89
N ILE A 44 -7.27 -6.14 0.75
CA ILE A 44 -8.63 -5.66 0.47
C ILE A 44 -8.75 -5.22 -1.00
N ASP A 45 -9.85 -5.59 -1.65
CA ASP A 45 -10.28 -5.13 -2.98
C ASP A 45 -9.23 -5.22 -4.11
N MET A 46 -8.29 -6.17 -4.02
CA MET A 46 -7.29 -6.45 -5.07
C MET A 46 -7.85 -7.29 -6.24
N GLN A 47 -9.14 -7.22 -6.49
CA GLN A 47 -9.82 -7.90 -7.59
C GLN A 47 -9.48 -7.22 -8.93
N ARG A 48 -9.54 -7.95 -10.05
CA ARG A 48 -9.28 -7.41 -11.41
C ARG A 48 -10.15 -6.20 -11.76
N TYR A 49 -11.33 -6.08 -11.15
CA TYR A 49 -12.21 -4.94 -11.33
C TYR A 49 -11.55 -3.59 -10.97
N PHE A 50 -10.69 -3.58 -9.94
CA PHE A 50 -9.96 -2.40 -9.46
C PHE A 50 -8.47 -2.42 -9.83
N ALA A 51 -7.85 -3.60 -9.90
CA ALA A 51 -6.39 -3.76 -9.98
C ALA A 51 -5.85 -4.15 -11.36
N HIS A 52 -6.68 -4.18 -12.41
CA HIS A 52 -6.26 -4.50 -13.76
C HIS A 52 -6.76 -3.47 -14.77
N ALA A 53 -5.97 -3.16 -15.80
CA ALA A 53 -6.30 -2.14 -16.81
C ALA A 53 -7.61 -2.42 -17.57
N SER A 54 -8.04 -3.69 -17.63
CA SER A 54 -9.33 -4.09 -18.22
C SER A 54 -10.52 -3.94 -17.26
N GLY A 55 -10.30 -3.54 -16.01
CA GLY A 55 -11.33 -3.38 -14.99
C GLY A 55 -12.14 -2.09 -15.18
N ARG A 56 -13.46 -2.16 -14.97
CA ARG A 56 -14.37 -1.02 -15.14
C ARG A 56 -14.09 0.13 -14.16
N SER A 57 -13.51 -0.18 -13.00
CA SER A 57 -13.11 0.81 -11.99
C SER A 57 -11.61 0.74 -11.71
N PHE A 58 -10.82 0.57 -12.77
CA PHE A 58 -9.37 0.45 -12.66
C PHE A 58 -8.76 1.66 -11.93
N LEU A 59 -7.94 1.36 -10.92
CA LEU A 59 -7.16 2.33 -10.16
C LEU A 59 -5.67 2.20 -10.57
N PRO A 60 -5.12 3.11 -11.39
CA PRO A 60 -3.75 2.99 -11.89
C PRO A 60 -2.66 2.89 -10.81
N ALA A 61 -2.92 3.42 -9.60
CA ALA A 61 -2.00 3.30 -8.47
C ALA A 61 -1.80 1.85 -8.00
N THR A 62 -2.71 0.93 -8.34
CA THR A 62 -2.60 -0.49 -7.98
C THR A 62 -1.35 -1.13 -8.59
N GLU A 63 -0.95 -0.74 -9.80
CA GLU A 63 0.25 -1.25 -10.47
C GLU A 63 1.54 -0.94 -9.70
N ALA A 64 1.56 0.18 -8.97
CA ALA A 64 2.71 0.60 -8.17
C ALA A 64 2.80 -0.15 -6.83
N ILE A 65 1.67 -0.56 -6.25
CA ILE A 65 1.64 -1.20 -4.92
C ILE A 65 1.68 -2.73 -4.97
N ILE A 66 1.25 -3.37 -6.07
CA ILE A 66 1.20 -4.84 -6.21
C ILE A 66 2.54 -5.52 -5.84
N PRO A 67 3.73 -5.06 -6.31
CA PRO A 67 4.99 -5.69 -5.94
C PRO A 67 5.27 -5.68 -4.43
N ARG A 68 4.87 -4.63 -3.72
CA ARG A 68 5.06 -4.48 -2.27
C ARG A 68 4.07 -5.34 -1.48
N ILE A 69 2.80 -5.38 -1.92
CA ILE A 69 1.80 -6.28 -1.34
C ILE A 69 2.28 -7.73 -1.46
N ARG A 70 2.86 -8.11 -2.61
CA ARG A 70 3.42 -9.45 -2.81
C ARG A 70 4.57 -9.75 -1.84
N ALA A 71 5.51 -8.82 -1.66
CA ALA A 71 6.60 -9.00 -0.70
C ALA A 71 6.11 -9.19 0.75
N ILE A 72 5.07 -8.45 1.16
CA ILE A 72 4.45 -8.63 2.49
C ILE A 72 3.75 -9.98 2.57
N LEU A 73 2.99 -10.36 1.53
CA LEU A 73 2.31 -11.65 1.46
C LEU A 73 3.29 -12.83 1.55
N ASP A 74 4.44 -12.73 0.89
CA ASP A 74 5.48 -13.75 0.93
C ASP A 74 6.12 -13.86 2.33
N GLY A 75 6.14 -12.78 3.12
CA GLY A 75 6.61 -12.82 4.51
C GLY A 75 5.59 -13.34 5.54
N PHE A 76 4.31 -13.45 5.15
CA PHE A 76 3.23 -14.01 5.98
C PHE A 76 2.93 -15.48 5.64
N ARG A 77 3.63 -16.06 4.66
CA ARG A 77 3.52 -17.46 4.23
C ARG A 77 4.72 -18.26 4.71
#